data_AF-A0A679J589-F1
#
_entry.id   AF-A0A679J589-F1
#
_cell.length_a   1.000
_cell.length_b   1.000
_cell.length_c   1.000
_cell.angle_alpha   90.00
_cell.angle_beta   90.00
_cell.angle_gamma   90.00
#
_symmetry.space_group_name_H-M   'P 1'
#
loop_
_entity.id
_entity.type
_entity.pdbx_description
1 polymer ?
#
loop_
_entity_poly.entity_id
_entity_poly.type
_entity_poly.pdbx_seq_one_letter_code
_entity_poly.pdbx_strand_id
1 'polypeptide(L)' 'MLDRIEGILRMLADRLRAGRSRPELADNLRSFPIGAYVLFYLPLPDGIELVRILHGYRDIGYDDVSHDDVST' A
#
# COMPACT_ATOMS: atom_id res chain seq x y z
N MET A 1 12.60 -4.97 -13.23
CA MET A 1 11.24 -5.26 -12.66
C MET A 1 11.16 -4.71 -11.24
N LEU A 2 12.14 -5.04 -10.39
CA LEU A 2 12.28 -4.44 -9.06
C LEU A 2 12.49 -2.91 -9.13
N ASP A 3 13.21 -2.44 -10.14
CA ASP A 3 13.50 -1.01 -10.38
C ASP A 3 12.24 -0.16 -10.57
N ARG A 4 11.21 -0.76 -11.20
CA ARG A 4 9.92 -0.10 -11.42
C ARG A 4 9.15 0.04 -10.11
N ILE A 5 9.22 -0.97 -9.25
CA ILE A 5 8.59 -0.94 -7.93
C ILE A 5 9.32 0.09 -7.06
N GLU A 6 10.65 0.07 -7.04
CA GLU A 6 11.46 1.05 -6.30
C GLU A 6 11.16 2.50 -6.74
N GLY A 7 11.10 2.75 -8.04
CA GLY A 7 10.77 4.09 -8.56
C GLY A 7 9.38 4.56 -8.13
N ILE A 8 8.39 3.66 -8.09
CA ILE A 8 7.05 3.99 -7.63
C ILE A 8 7.01 4.20 -6.11
N LEU A 9 7.72 3.39 -5.32
CA LEU A 9 7.82 3.59 -3.88
C LEU A 9 8.44 4.94 -3.54
N ARG A 10 9.52 5.34 -4.23
CA ARG A 10 10.11 6.68 -4.07
C ARG A 10 9.13 7.80 -4.43
N MET A 11 8.38 7.64 -5.52
CA MET A 11 7.35 8.60 -5.91
C MET A 11 6.23 8.69 -4.85
N LEU A 12 5.82 7.57 -4.26
CA LEU A 12 4.79 7.53 -3.22
C LEU A 12 5.28 8.13 -1.90
N ALA A 13 6.56 7.97 -1.56
CA ALA A 13 7.19 8.62 -0.42
C ALA A 13 7.22 10.15 -0.57
N ASP A 14 7.52 10.66 -1.77
CA ASP A 14 7.46 12.11 -2.09
C ASP A 14 6.01 12.63 -2.15
N ARG A 15 5.09 11.80 -2.64
CA ARG A 15 3.69 12.16 -2.92
C ARG A 15 2.72 11.21 -2.25
N LEU A 16 2.66 11.28 -0.92
CA LEU A 16 1.81 10.44 -0.07
C LEU A 16 0.34 10.40 -0.52
N ARG A 17 -0.17 11.50 -1.08
CA ARG A 17 -1.56 11.66 -1.57
C ARG A 17 -1.81 11.06 -2.96
N ALA A 18 -0.80 10.55 -3.65
CA ALA A 18 -0.96 9.93 -4.97
C ALA A 18 -1.74 8.61 -4.91
N GLY A 19 -1.71 7.91 -3.78
CA GLY A 19 -2.56 6.74 -3.53
C GLY A 19 -3.97 7.10 -3.06
N ARG A 20 -4.94 6.27 -3.47
CA ARG A 20 -6.34 6.37 -3.05
C ARG A 20 -6.48 5.94 -1.60
N SER A 21 -7.08 6.77 -0.75
CA SER A 21 -7.45 6.39 0.62
C SER A 21 -8.43 5.22 0.61
N ARG A 22 -8.19 4.25 1.50
CA ARG A 22 -8.98 3.03 1.69
C ARG A 22 -9.47 2.90 3.14
N PRO A 23 -10.24 3.89 3.65
CA PRO A 23 -10.77 3.82 5.02
C PRO A 23 -11.71 2.63 5.21
N GLU A 24 -12.25 2.05 4.13
CA GLU A 24 -13.06 0.83 4.18
C GLU A 24 -12.27 -0.43 4.58
N LEU A 25 -10.93 -0.37 4.54
CA LEU A 25 -10.05 -1.49 4.88
C LEU A 25 -9.24 -1.24 6.14
N ALA A 26 -8.67 -0.06 6.34
CA ALA A 26 -8.02 0.32 7.60
C ALA A 26 -7.84 1.84 7.68
N ASP A 27 -7.66 2.37 8.89
CA ASP A 27 -7.44 3.79 9.10
C ASP A 27 -6.11 4.24 8.46
N ASN A 28 -6.11 5.41 7.82
CA ASN A 28 -4.98 5.97 7.06
C ASN A 28 -4.41 5.12 5.91
N LEU A 29 -5.00 3.95 5.61
CA LEU A 29 -4.54 3.07 4.54
C LEU A 29 -4.73 3.74 3.18
N ARG A 30 -3.72 3.61 2.32
CA ARG A 30 -3.76 4.04 0.93
C ARG A 30 -3.41 2.90 0.00
N SER A 31 -4.01 2.92 -1.19
CA SER A 31 -3.74 1.96 -2.25
C SER A 31 -3.24 2.64 -3.52
N PHE A 32 -2.27 2.03 -4.21
CA PHE A 32 -1.78 2.48 -5.52
C PHE A 32 -1.65 1.33 -6.52
N PRO A 33 -2.32 1.39 -7.70
CA PRO A 33 -2.25 0.34 -8.70
C PRO A 33 -0.93 0.37 -9.49
N ILE A 34 -0.29 -0.79 -9.66
CA ILE A 34 0.91 -1.00 -10.48
C ILE A 34 0.69 -2.20 -11.40
N GLY A 35 0.20 -1.93 -12.61
CA GLY A 35 -0.11 -2.99 -13.57
C GLY A 35 -1.19 -3.92 -13.02
N ALA A 36 -0.88 -5.22 -12.88
CA ALA A 36 -1.78 -6.22 -12.32
C ALA A 36 -1.75 -6.31 -10.78
N TYR A 37 -0.98 -5.45 -10.10
CA TYR A 37 -0.84 -5.42 -8.65
C TYR A 37 -1.40 -4.13 -8.05
N VAL A 38 -1.75 -4.17 -6.78
CA VAL A 38 -2.16 -3.03 -5.95
C VAL A 38 -1.29 -3.02 -4.71
N LEU A 39 -0.62 -1.89 -4.47
CA LEU A 39 0.19 -1.67 -3.28
C LEU A 39 -0.68 -1.02 -2.22
N PHE A 40 -0.62 -1.56 -1.01
CA PHE A 40 -1.23 -1.00 0.18
C PHE A 40 -0.15 -0.45 1.07
N TYR A 41 -0.27 0.82 1.45
CA TYR A 41 0.74 1.52 2.23
C TYR A 41 0.12 2.52 3.19
N LEU A 42 0.85 2.84 4.26
CA LEU A 42 0.52 3.90 5.20
C LEU A 42 1.45 5.10 4.96
N PRO A 43 0.91 6.33 4.91
CA PRO A 43 1.75 7.51 4.86
C PRO A 43 2.42 7.75 6.21
N LEU A 44 3.74 7.89 6.21
CA LEU A 44 4.56 8.26 7.37
C LEU A 44 5.13 9.67 7.18
N PRO A 45 5.60 10.34 8.26
CA PRO A 45 6.19 11.66 8.16
C PRO A 45 7.41 11.75 7.22
N ASP A 46 8.18 10.66 7.11
CA ASP A 46 9.43 10.60 6.32
C ASP A 46 9.32 9.66 5.10
N GLY A 47 8.11 9.23 4.74
CA GLY A 47 7.92 8.34 3.60
C GLY A 47 6.67 7.47 3.69
N ILE A 48 6.77 6.21 3.26
CA ILE A 48 5.66 5.27 3.30
C ILE A 48 6.06 3.97 3.96
N GLU A 49 5.12 3.36 4.66
CA GLU A 49 5.22 1.98 5.11
C GLU A 49 4.44 1.10 4.14
N LEU A 50 5.12 0.18 3.46
CA LEU A 50 4.46 -0.77 2.59
C LEU A 50 3.84 -1.90 3.43
N VAL A 51 2.52 -1.96 3.46
CA VAL A 51 1.77 -2.99 4.21
C VAL A 51 1.75 -4.29 3.42
N ARG A 52 1.21 -4.28 2.19
CA ARG A 52 1.16 -5.46 1.30
C ARG A 52 1.13 -5.10 -0.18
N ILE A 53 1.50 -6.08 -1.01
CA ILE A 53 1.31 -6.04 -2.47
C ILE A 53 0.36 -7.18 -2.86
N LEU A 54 -0.79 -6.84 -3.42
CA LEU A 54 -1.83 -7.80 -3.79
C LEU A 54 -2.06 -7.80 -5.29
N HIS A 55 -2.42 -8.94 -5.88
CA HIS A 55 -2.77 -8.99 -7.30
C HIS A 55 -4.20 -8.47 -7.49
N GLY A 56 -4.40 -7.45 -8.32
CA GLY A 56 -5.67 -6.71 -8.49
C GLY A 56 -6.83 -7.49 -9.11
N TYR A 57 -6.63 -8.79 -9.39
CA TYR A 57 -7.68 -9.72 -9.84
C TYR A 57 -8.30 -10.54 -8.71
N ARG A 58 -7.85 -10.40 -7.45
CA ARG A 58 -8.53 -10.97 -6.27
C ARG A 58 -9.50 -9.96 -5.68
N ASP A 59 -10.60 -10.48 -5.14
CA ASP A 59 -11.45 -9.75 -4.21
C ASP A 59 -10.63 -9.49 -2.94
N ILE A 60 -10.30 -8.22 -2.67
CA ILE A 60 -9.41 -7.82 -1.56
C ILE A 60 -10.29 -7.54 -0.34
N GLY A 61 -10.18 -8.40 0.68
CA GLY A 61 -10.85 -8.25 1.97
C GLY A 61 -9.93 -7.68 3.05
N TYR A 62 -10.51 -7.34 4.21
CA TYR A 62 -9.80 -6.81 5.40
C TYR A 62 -8.62 -7.69 5.85
N ASP A 63 -8.83 -9.01 5.86
CA ASP A 63 -7.82 -10.01 6.24
C ASP A 63 -6.55 -9.93 5.38
N ASP A 64 -6.71 -9.60 4.10
CA ASP A 64 -5.61 -9.55 3.12
C ASP A 64 -4.71 -8.32 3.29
N VAL A 65 -5.14 -7.31 4.04
CA VAL A 65 -4.35 -6.09 4.32
C VAL A 65 -4.06 -5.88 5.80
N SER A 66 -4.42 -6.83 6.66
CA SER A 66 -4.05 -6.80 8.07
C SER A 66 -2.52 -6.91 8.19
N HIS A 67 -1.91 -5.91 8.84
CA HIS A 67 -0.56 -6.03 9.36
C HIS A 67 -0.69 -6.98 10.56
N ASP A 68 -0.10 -8.17 10.48
CA ASP A 68 -0.10 -9.14 11.58
C ASP A 68 0.37 -8.40 12.85
N ASP A 69 -0.57 -8.15 13.76
CA ASP A 69 -0.28 -7.66 15.10
C ASP A 69 0.44 -8.80 15.82
N VAL A 70 1.77 -8.82 15.72
CA VAL A 70 2.58 -9.46 16.75
C VAL A 70 2.51 -8.54 17.95
N SER A 71 1.40 -8.62 18.69
CA SER A 71 1.37 -8.25 20.09
C SER A 71 2.39 -9.14 20.81
N THR A 72 3.53 -8.56 21.16
CA THR A 72 4.38 -8.98 22.27
C THR A 72 4.77 -7.75 23.06
#